data_AF-A0A269XZT8-F1
#
_entry.id   AF-A0A269XZT8-F1
#
_cell.length_a   1.000
_cell.length_b   1.000
_cell.length_c   1.000
_cell.angle_alpha   90.00
_cell.angle_beta   90.00
_cell.angle_gamma   90.00
#
_symmetry.space_group_name_H-M   'P 1'
#
loop_
_entity.id
_entity.type
_entity.pdbx_description
1 polymer ?
#
loop_
_entity_poly.entity_id
_entity_poly.type
_entity_poly.pdbx_seq_one_letter_code
_entity_poly.pdbx_strand_id
1 'polypeptide(L)'
;MTVLIPCSYAPNRRAAFGLLAALFAFPLASAPAWALHMPKVAELPASALQPFMQSSSQIWDAVLPLPDGRMLLEAPAWVGNTGPQLFVRDTNGQLAAWPNAAWNAPEGDAQTRFVALGGLTRTADGHIWVLDSGVTNRKNPPVAAPKLVEIDPGTNTVLRTVPVQASALRPGSILSDIAVHGTTAYVPDSGVAGLLVIDIATATARRFLDHHPDLIASRPIVTPTGPVRDNTGRYAAVDASMVAVSPDGTWIVLQAPGQYLSRVSTAIFTDPDITPAAFEESVTQWFKTPSLGGMTIDNDGTLYWADITTSSILSYTTGRVPRRLITDPRLQWPTTPGLDGHGHLYVSASQLNHSTAFGAPSATITWPITIYELTLPTTPPPG
;
A
#
# COMPACT_ATOMS: atom_id res chain seq x y z
N MET A 1 49.73 -65.05 -53.11
CA MET A 1 51.07 -65.44 -52.61
C MET A 1 51.62 -64.23 -51.86
N THR A 2 51.49 -64.25 -50.53
CA THR A 2 52.56 -64.01 -49.52
C THR A 2 53.70 -63.09 -50.03
N VAL A 3 54.14 -61.98 -49.41
CA VAL A 3 54.03 -61.54 -48.01
C VAL A 3 54.81 -60.22 -47.76
N LEU A 4 54.36 -59.49 -46.73
CA LEU A 4 55.00 -58.61 -45.72
C LEU A 4 55.88 -57.37 -46.04
N ILE A 5 55.47 -56.33 -45.29
CA ILE A 5 56.06 -55.06 -44.79
C ILE A 5 57.21 -55.39 -43.77
N PRO A 6 58.09 -54.51 -43.18
CA PRO A 6 57.86 -53.10 -42.81
C PRO A 6 59.08 -52.12 -42.65
N CYS A 7 58.73 -50.93 -42.14
CA CYS A 7 59.44 -50.08 -41.15
C CYS A 7 59.94 -48.68 -41.58
N SER A 8 59.13 -47.68 -41.18
CA SER A 8 59.46 -46.52 -40.30
C SER A 8 60.57 -45.53 -40.67
N TYR A 9 60.20 -44.24 -40.83
CA TYR A 9 60.61 -43.13 -39.93
C TYR A 9 59.82 -41.84 -40.26
N ALA A 10 59.51 -41.03 -39.25
CA ALA A 10 58.68 -39.81 -39.34
C ALA A 10 59.49 -38.54 -39.66
N PRO A 11 58.83 -37.46 -40.14
CA PRO A 11 59.29 -36.11 -39.77
C PRO A 11 58.20 -35.06 -39.44
N ASN A 12 58.53 -34.25 -38.42
CA ASN A 12 58.27 -32.82 -38.19
C ASN A 12 57.03 -32.14 -38.80
N ARG A 13 56.09 -31.74 -37.92
CA ARG A 13 55.06 -30.73 -38.19
C ARG A 13 55.51 -29.34 -37.71
N ARG A 14 55.37 -28.36 -38.61
CA ARG A 14 55.60 -26.93 -38.40
C ARG A 14 54.57 -26.35 -37.42
N ALA A 15 55.04 -25.52 -36.50
CA ALA A 15 54.19 -24.75 -35.58
C ALA A 15 53.59 -23.54 -36.30
N ALA A 16 52.27 -23.39 -36.22
CA ALA A 16 51.54 -22.18 -36.61
C ALA A 16 51.29 -21.35 -35.35
N PHE A 17 51.74 -20.09 -35.35
CA PHE A 17 51.43 -19.12 -34.29
C PHE A 17 49.99 -18.64 -34.45
N GLY A 18 49.10 -19.07 -33.54
CA GLY A 18 47.76 -18.51 -33.38
C GLY A 18 47.82 -17.28 -32.47
N LEU A 19 47.29 -16.16 -32.96
CA LEU A 19 47.14 -14.91 -32.20
C LEU A 19 45.98 -15.10 -31.20
N LEU A 20 46.28 -15.33 -29.92
CA LEU A 20 45.27 -15.32 -28.85
C LEU A 20 44.94 -13.86 -28.50
N ALA A 21 43.76 -13.40 -28.89
CA ALA A 21 43.21 -12.13 -28.40
C ALA A 21 42.77 -12.33 -26.94
N ALA A 22 43.58 -11.83 -25.99
CA ALA A 22 43.20 -11.75 -24.59
C ALA A 22 42.12 -10.66 -24.42
N LEU A 23 40.85 -11.06 -24.43
CA LEU A 23 39.76 -10.24 -23.92
C LEU A 23 39.97 -10.09 -22.42
N PHE A 24 40.53 -8.96 -22.00
CA PHE A 24 40.47 -8.51 -20.61
C PHE A 24 39.00 -8.23 -20.27
N ALA A 25 38.32 -9.23 -19.70
CA ALA A 25 37.08 -9.01 -18.97
C ALA A 25 37.43 -8.15 -17.76
N PHE A 26 37.27 -6.83 -17.89
CA PHE A 26 37.18 -5.97 -16.71
C PHE A 26 35.98 -6.48 -15.90
N PRO A 27 36.17 -6.94 -14.65
CA PRO A 27 35.03 -7.12 -13.78
C PRO A 27 34.38 -5.74 -13.69
N LEU A 28 33.14 -5.61 -14.17
CA LEU A 28 32.27 -4.53 -13.76
C LEU A 28 32.23 -4.62 -12.24
N ALA A 29 33.04 -3.79 -11.58
CA ALA A 29 32.95 -3.59 -10.16
C ALA A 29 31.55 -3.05 -9.94
N SER A 30 30.61 -3.93 -9.58
CA SER A 30 29.34 -3.52 -9.01
C SER A 30 29.72 -2.60 -7.86
N ALA A 31 29.43 -1.30 -8.00
CA ALA A 31 29.62 -0.37 -6.92
C ALA A 31 28.99 -1.00 -5.68
N PRO A 32 29.70 -1.10 -4.54
CA PRO A 32 29.09 -1.61 -3.34
C PRO A 32 27.79 -0.83 -3.14
N ALA A 33 26.66 -1.51 -3.04
CA ALA A 33 25.39 -0.88 -2.73
C ALA A 33 25.48 -0.44 -1.27
N TRP A 34 25.94 0.78 -1.03
CA TRP A 34 25.94 1.35 0.32
C TRP A 34 24.47 1.50 0.70
N ALA A 35 24.10 0.98 1.87
CA ALA A 35 22.78 1.22 2.40
C ALA A 35 22.61 2.74 2.64
N LEU A 36 21.94 3.40 1.71
CA LEU A 36 21.58 4.80 1.83
C LEU A 36 20.55 4.92 2.96
N HIS A 37 20.82 5.82 3.90
CA HIS A 37 19.85 6.14 4.95
C HIS A 37 18.78 7.05 4.36
N MET A 38 17.56 6.98 4.91
CA MET A 38 16.50 7.93 4.54
C MET A 38 16.99 9.38 4.71
N PRO A 39 16.96 10.22 3.66
CA PRO A 39 17.40 11.60 3.74
C PRO A 39 16.65 12.38 4.83
N LYS A 40 17.37 13.25 5.55
CA LYS A 40 16.75 14.13 6.57
C LYS A 40 16.14 15.39 5.97
N VAL A 41 16.67 15.85 4.84
CA VAL A 41 16.24 17.08 4.18
C VAL A 41 15.34 16.71 3.02
N ALA A 42 14.25 17.46 2.85
CA ALA A 42 13.36 17.31 1.72
C ALA A 42 14.03 17.78 0.43
N GLU A 43 13.79 17.06 -0.66
CA GLU A 43 14.31 17.40 -1.99
C GLU A 43 13.53 18.53 -2.64
N LEU A 44 12.20 18.55 -2.46
CA LEU A 44 11.32 19.54 -3.04
C LEU A 44 11.02 20.69 -2.06
N PRO A 45 10.92 21.94 -2.57
CA PRO A 45 10.46 23.06 -1.76
C PRO A 45 8.95 22.97 -1.47
N ALA A 46 8.49 23.71 -0.47
CA ALA A 46 7.05 23.82 -0.14
C ALA A 46 6.17 24.24 -1.33
N SER A 47 6.72 24.99 -2.29
CA SER A 47 6.01 25.40 -3.51
C SER A 47 5.72 24.25 -4.48
N ALA A 48 6.32 23.07 -4.30
CA ALA A 48 5.96 21.88 -5.08
C ALA A 48 4.64 21.24 -4.62
N LEU A 49 4.13 21.62 -3.45
CA LEU A 49 2.89 21.11 -2.87
C LEU A 49 1.79 22.15 -2.97
N GLN A 50 0.84 21.88 -3.86
CA GLN A 50 -0.26 22.77 -4.20
C GLN A 50 -1.58 22.21 -3.66
N PRO A 51 -2.47 23.02 -3.07
CA PRO A 51 -3.83 22.59 -2.78
C PRO A 51 -4.53 22.18 -4.08
N PHE A 52 -5.04 20.96 -4.14
CA PHE A 52 -5.75 20.43 -5.31
C PHE A 52 -7.26 20.54 -5.16
N MET A 53 -7.78 20.12 -4.00
CA MET A 53 -9.19 20.26 -3.66
C MET A 53 -9.41 20.26 -2.15
N GLN A 54 -10.60 20.70 -1.74
CA GLN A 54 -10.94 20.89 -0.33
C GLN A 54 -12.34 20.36 -0.02
N SER A 55 -12.53 19.83 1.20
CA SER A 55 -13.83 19.51 1.77
C SER A 55 -14.06 20.31 3.04
N SER A 56 -15.29 20.78 3.22
CA SER A 56 -15.73 21.44 4.46
C SER A 56 -16.60 20.53 5.34
N SER A 57 -16.80 19.28 4.95
CA SER A 57 -17.73 18.36 5.63
C SER A 57 -17.28 16.90 5.68
N GLN A 58 -16.23 16.53 4.95
CA GLN A 58 -15.77 15.14 4.83
C GLN A 58 -14.26 15.01 5.00
N ILE A 59 -13.87 13.99 5.76
CA ILE A 59 -12.49 13.59 5.93
C ILE A 59 -12.20 12.50 4.90
N TRP A 60 -11.28 12.76 3.97
CA TRP A 60 -10.85 11.77 3.00
C TRP A 60 -9.67 10.96 3.52
N ASP A 61 -9.69 9.65 3.34
CA ASP A 61 -8.61 8.75 3.79
C ASP A 61 -7.72 8.27 2.64
N ALA A 62 -8.27 8.17 1.43
CA ALA A 62 -7.52 7.80 0.24
C ALA A 62 -7.98 8.60 -0.98
N VAL A 63 -7.04 8.82 -1.90
CA VAL A 63 -7.28 9.38 -3.22
C VAL A 63 -6.70 8.42 -4.26
N LEU A 64 -7.48 8.11 -5.29
CA LEU A 64 -7.08 7.22 -6.37
C LEU A 64 -7.38 7.89 -7.73
N PRO A 65 -6.36 8.48 -8.38
CA PRO A 65 -6.48 9.01 -9.73
C PRO A 65 -6.84 7.92 -10.75
N LEU A 66 -7.71 8.28 -11.70
CA LEU A 66 -8.07 7.45 -12.84
C LEU A 66 -7.40 7.99 -14.12
N PRO A 67 -7.12 7.13 -15.12
CA PRO A 67 -6.46 7.55 -16.37
C PRO A 67 -7.23 8.59 -17.18
N ASP A 68 -8.53 8.71 -16.96
CA ASP A 68 -9.39 9.70 -17.64
C ASP A 68 -9.44 11.07 -16.91
N GLY A 69 -8.58 11.26 -15.89
CA GLY A 69 -8.47 12.49 -15.12
C GLY A 69 -9.50 12.64 -14.00
N ARG A 70 -10.40 11.66 -13.82
CA ARG A 70 -11.25 11.60 -12.63
C ARG A 70 -10.44 11.18 -11.41
N MET A 71 -10.93 11.51 -10.22
CA MET A 71 -10.33 11.08 -8.95
C MET A 71 -11.37 10.34 -8.13
N LEU A 72 -11.06 9.13 -7.68
CA LEU A 72 -11.87 8.46 -6.66
C LEU A 72 -11.38 8.89 -5.27
N LEU A 73 -12.31 9.22 -4.38
CA LEU A 73 -12.00 9.69 -3.02
C LEU A 73 -12.72 8.81 -2.00
N GLU A 74 -11.99 8.20 -1.09
CA GLU A 74 -12.56 7.43 0.01
C GLU A 74 -12.81 8.36 1.21
N ALA A 75 -14.05 8.43 1.70
CA ALA A 75 -14.42 9.16 2.92
C ALA A 75 -15.15 8.20 3.88
N PRO A 76 -14.42 7.42 4.67
CA PRO A 76 -15.01 6.28 5.34
C PRO A 76 -15.88 6.67 6.55
N ALA A 77 -16.89 5.87 6.88
CA ALA A 77 -17.78 6.11 8.03
C ALA A 77 -17.03 6.09 9.37
N TRP A 78 -15.96 5.30 9.48
CA TRP A 78 -15.27 5.08 10.75
C TRP A 78 -14.53 6.31 11.29
N VAL A 79 -14.30 7.34 10.46
CA VAL A 79 -13.79 8.66 10.88
C VAL A 79 -14.91 9.65 11.22
N GLY A 80 -16.18 9.24 11.16
CA GLY A 80 -17.34 10.07 11.45
C GLY A 80 -18.01 10.72 10.23
N ASN A 81 -17.63 10.35 9.00
CA ASN A 81 -18.32 10.80 7.80
C ASN A 81 -19.75 10.22 7.74
N THR A 82 -20.71 11.03 7.30
CA THR A 82 -22.11 10.63 7.12
C THR A 82 -22.44 10.12 5.72
N GLY A 83 -21.49 10.18 4.80
CA GLY A 83 -21.61 9.71 3.42
C GLY A 83 -21.57 10.83 2.37
N PRO A 84 -21.47 10.48 1.07
CA PRO A 84 -21.18 9.13 0.56
C PRO A 84 -19.84 8.58 1.06
N GLN A 85 -19.63 7.26 0.97
CA GLN A 85 -18.38 6.62 1.42
C GLN A 85 -17.28 6.71 0.36
N LEU A 86 -17.68 6.73 -0.90
CA LEU A 86 -16.80 6.80 -2.06
C LEU A 86 -17.34 7.83 -3.05
N PHE A 87 -16.45 8.72 -3.49
CA PHE A 87 -16.76 9.81 -4.40
C PHE A 87 -16.01 9.62 -5.70
N VAL A 88 -16.55 10.24 -6.75
CA VAL A 88 -15.78 10.62 -7.91
C VAL A 88 -15.75 12.15 -7.99
N ARG A 89 -14.55 12.72 -8.16
CA ARG A 89 -14.36 14.06 -8.68
C ARG A 89 -14.21 13.96 -10.19
N ASP A 90 -15.08 14.62 -10.94
CA ASP A 90 -14.93 14.69 -12.39
C ASP A 90 -13.81 15.67 -12.81
N THR A 91 -13.55 15.74 -14.12
CA THR A 91 -12.53 16.63 -14.68
C THR A 91 -12.87 18.12 -14.53
N ASN A 92 -14.14 18.46 -14.27
CA ASN A 92 -14.61 19.82 -14.00
C ASN A 92 -14.57 20.16 -12.49
N GLY A 93 -14.17 19.21 -11.64
CA GLY A 93 -14.09 19.37 -10.19
C GLY A 93 -15.40 19.10 -9.44
N GLN A 94 -16.44 18.60 -10.11
CA GLN A 94 -17.70 18.25 -9.46
C GLN A 94 -17.60 16.91 -8.73
N LEU A 95 -18.20 16.84 -7.54
CA LEU A 95 -18.24 15.64 -6.71
C LEU A 95 -19.58 14.92 -6.84
N ALA A 96 -19.52 13.60 -6.98
CA ALA A 96 -20.70 12.73 -6.94
C ALA A 96 -20.40 11.43 -6.20
N ALA A 97 -21.44 10.82 -5.61
CA ALA A 97 -21.35 9.46 -5.06
C ALA A 97 -20.97 8.47 -6.17
N TRP A 98 -19.99 7.61 -5.91
CA TRP A 98 -19.49 6.63 -6.89
C TRP A 98 -19.51 5.21 -6.30
N PRO A 99 -19.89 4.16 -7.07
CA PRO A 99 -20.30 4.18 -8.47
C PRO A 99 -21.66 4.84 -8.73
N ASN A 100 -22.52 4.91 -7.70
CA ASN A 100 -23.79 5.62 -7.74
C ASN A 100 -24.29 5.90 -6.31
N ALA A 101 -25.42 6.60 -6.21
CA ALA A 101 -26.05 6.93 -4.94
C ALA A 101 -26.57 5.70 -4.17
N ALA A 102 -27.01 4.64 -4.85
CA ALA A 102 -27.54 3.44 -4.18
C ALA A 102 -26.44 2.71 -3.40
N TRP A 103 -25.26 2.56 -4.01
CA TRP A 103 -24.10 1.98 -3.31
C TRP A 103 -23.60 2.84 -2.15
N ASN A 104 -23.91 4.14 -2.14
CA ASN A 104 -23.53 5.04 -1.04
C ASN A 104 -24.72 5.42 -0.13
N ALA A 105 -25.81 4.68 -0.18
CA ALA A 105 -26.96 4.95 0.68
C ALA A 105 -26.54 4.81 2.16
N PRO A 106 -26.96 5.74 3.04
CA PRO A 106 -26.59 5.70 4.46
C PRO A 106 -27.22 4.50 5.18
N GLU A 107 -28.35 4.01 4.67
CA GLU A 107 -29.16 2.93 5.22
C GLU A 107 -29.62 1.98 4.12
N GLY A 108 -30.20 0.84 4.52
CA GLY A 108 -30.64 -0.22 3.61
C GLY A 108 -29.80 -1.49 3.74
N ASP A 109 -30.03 -2.43 2.83
CA ASP A 109 -29.35 -3.73 2.82
C ASP A 109 -27.83 -3.57 2.68
N ALA A 110 -27.12 -4.01 3.71
CA ALA A 110 -25.67 -3.94 3.78
C ALA A 110 -24.96 -4.78 2.71
N GLN A 111 -25.63 -5.71 2.02
CA GLN A 111 -25.02 -6.44 0.90
C GLN A 111 -24.91 -5.61 -0.37
N THR A 112 -25.82 -4.64 -0.57
CA THR A 112 -25.97 -3.88 -1.82
C THR A 112 -25.58 -2.41 -1.70
N ARG A 113 -24.95 -2.01 -0.59
CA ARG A 113 -24.37 -0.68 -0.34
C ARG A 113 -23.07 -0.76 0.43
N PHE A 114 -22.30 0.33 0.47
CA PHE A 114 -21.16 0.50 1.34
C PHE A 114 -21.59 0.84 2.76
N VAL A 115 -20.98 0.19 3.74
CA VAL A 115 -21.21 0.42 5.17
C VAL A 115 -20.07 1.25 5.77
N ALA A 116 -18.83 0.78 5.65
CA ALA A 116 -17.65 1.48 6.13
C ALA A 116 -16.42 1.04 5.33
N LEU A 117 -16.03 1.83 4.34
CA LEU A 117 -14.85 1.52 3.54
C LEU A 117 -13.58 1.55 4.38
N GLY A 118 -12.65 0.68 4.02
CA GLY A 118 -11.35 0.58 4.68
C GLY A 118 -10.16 0.68 3.74
N GLY A 119 -10.39 0.85 2.43
CA GLY A 119 -9.35 0.94 1.42
C GLY A 119 -9.85 0.61 0.02
N LEU A 120 -9.10 1.07 -0.98
CA LEU A 120 -9.33 0.80 -2.39
C LEU A 120 -8.02 0.68 -3.17
N THR A 121 -8.04 -0.11 -4.23
CA THR A 121 -6.90 -0.25 -5.14
C THR A 121 -7.37 -0.41 -6.58
N ARG A 122 -6.52 -0.03 -7.54
CA ARG A 122 -6.75 -0.24 -8.97
C ARG A 122 -5.86 -1.36 -9.46
N THR A 123 -6.46 -2.37 -10.07
CA THR A 123 -5.73 -3.51 -10.65
C THR A 123 -5.23 -3.20 -12.06
N ALA A 124 -4.30 -4.02 -12.56
CA ALA A 124 -3.68 -3.83 -13.87
C ALA A 124 -4.68 -3.89 -15.06
N ASP A 125 -5.79 -4.59 -14.90
CA ASP A 125 -6.92 -4.60 -15.85
C ASP A 125 -7.79 -3.33 -15.78
N GLY A 126 -7.50 -2.44 -14.84
CA GLY A 126 -8.17 -1.16 -14.66
C GLY A 126 -9.37 -1.18 -13.74
N HIS A 127 -9.78 -2.35 -13.22
CA HIS A 127 -10.87 -2.43 -12.25
C HIS A 127 -10.48 -1.82 -10.90
N ILE A 128 -11.49 -1.36 -10.16
CA ILE A 128 -11.31 -0.86 -8.80
C ILE A 128 -11.83 -1.92 -7.85
N TRP A 129 -10.96 -2.34 -6.93
CA TRP A 129 -11.33 -3.18 -5.80
C TRP A 129 -11.42 -2.34 -4.55
N VAL A 130 -12.54 -2.48 -3.84
CA VAL A 130 -12.83 -1.74 -2.62
C VAL A 130 -13.09 -2.72 -1.48
N LEU A 131 -12.50 -2.47 -0.32
CA LEU A 131 -12.82 -3.17 0.91
C LEU A 131 -13.90 -2.40 1.69
N ASP A 132 -15.02 -3.06 1.97
CA ASP A 132 -15.98 -2.61 2.97
C ASP A 132 -15.80 -3.47 4.24
N SER A 133 -15.37 -2.83 5.32
CA SER A 133 -15.12 -3.48 6.60
C SER A 133 -16.41 -3.85 7.35
N GLY A 134 -17.52 -3.16 7.06
CA GLY A 134 -18.75 -3.25 7.84
C GLY A 134 -18.67 -2.62 9.25
N VAL A 135 -17.53 -2.02 9.62
CA VAL A 135 -17.28 -1.48 10.97
C VAL A 135 -17.27 0.05 10.94
N THR A 136 -18.40 0.66 11.30
CA THR A 136 -18.55 2.13 11.33
C THR A 136 -17.95 2.79 12.57
N ASN A 137 -17.61 2.02 13.60
CA ASN A 137 -16.94 2.51 14.80
C ASN A 137 -16.17 1.36 15.44
N ARG A 138 -14.86 1.52 15.60
CA ARG A 138 -13.95 0.50 16.15
C ARG A 138 -14.29 0.06 17.57
N LYS A 139 -15.09 0.84 18.31
CA LYS A 139 -15.53 0.53 19.68
C LYS A 139 -16.86 -0.24 19.74
N ASN A 140 -17.54 -0.38 18.61
CA ASN A 140 -18.85 -1.03 18.50
C ASN A 140 -18.73 -2.34 17.71
N PRO A 141 -19.70 -3.27 17.86
CA PRO A 141 -19.82 -4.42 16.97
C PRO A 141 -19.96 -4.01 15.49
N PRO A 142 -19.52 -4.87 14.55
CA PRO A 142 -19.73 -4.63 13.13
C PRO A 142 -21.22 -4.49 12.80
N VAL A 143 -21.54 -3.56 11.89
CA VAL A 143 -22.88 -3.39 11.33
C VAL A 143 -23.16 -4.46 10.28
N ALA A 144 -22.13 -4.92 9.58
CA ALA A 144 -22.21 -5.96 8.56
C ALA A 144 -20.92 -6.79 8.50
N ALA A 145 -21.00 -7.98 7.89
CA ALA A 145 -19.81 -8.76 7.56
C ALA A 145 -18.99 -8.05 6.47
N PRO A 146 -17.65 -8.14 6.51
CA PRO A 146 -16.82 -7.50 5.51
C PRO A 146 -16.97 -8.14 4.13
N LYS A 147 -16.74 -7.34 3.09
CA LYS A 147 -16.82 -7.75 1.68
C LYS A 147 -15.85 -6.96 0.82
N LEU A 148 -15.43 -7.57 -0.29
CA LEU A 148 -14.71 -6.89 -1.36
C LEU A 148 -15.69 -6.58 -2.49
N VAL A 149 -15.56 -5.43 -3.12
CA VAL A 149 -16.41 -5.00 -4.23
C VAL A 149 -15.55 -4.65 -5.43
N GLU A 150 -15.80 -5.32 -6.55
CA GLU A 150 -15.16 -5.07 -7.83
C GLU A 150 -16.03 -4.12 -8.67
N ILE A 151 -15.44 -3.04 -9.15
CA ILE A 151 -16.16 -1.98 -9.83
C ILE A 151 -15.43 -1.62 -11.11
N ASP A 152 -16.17 -1.59 -12.22
CA ASP A 152 -15.66 -1.08 -13.49
C ASP A 152 -15.77 0.46 -13.51
N PRO A 153 -14.65 1.20 -13.56
CA PRO A 153 -14.69 2.65 -13.63
C PRO A 153 -15.17 3.18 -14.98
N GLY A 154 -15.10 2.42 -16.08
CA GLY A 154 -15.59 2.84 -17.38
C GLY A 154 -17.11 2.95 -17.42
N THR A 155 -17.81 1.96 -16.85
CA THR A 155 -19.28 1.94 -16.79
C THR A 155 -19.85 2.45 -15.47
N ASN A 156 -19.02 2.65 -14.44
CA ASN A 156 -19.42 2.92 -13.05
C ASN A 156 -20.40 1.86 -12.53
N THR A 157 -20.11 0.57 -12.80
CA THR A 157 -20.94 -0.54 -12.37
C THR A 157 -20.19 -1.48 -11.46
N VAL A 158 -20.88 -1.98 -10.43
CA VAL A 158 -20.35 -3.06 -9.61
C VAL A 158 -20.48 -4.37 -10.39
N LEU A 159 -19.34 -5.01 -10.64
CA LEU A 159 -19.24 -6.27 -11.36
C LEU A 159 -19.43 -7.46 -10.43
N ARG A 160 -18.90 -7.35 -9.21
CA ARG A 160 -18.84 -8.47 -8.26
C ARG A 160 -18.80 -7.97 -6.83
N THR A 161 -19.42 -8.74 -5.94
CA THR A 161 -19.23 -8.64 -4.49
C THR A 161 -18.69 -9.98 -3.99
N VAL A 162 -17.54 -9.96 -3.34
CA VAL A 162 -16.89 -11.13 -2.75
C VAL A 162 -17.07 -11.08 -1.22
N PRO A 163 -17.92 -11.92 -0.64
CA PRO A 163 -18.06 -11.97 0.82
C PRO A 163 -16.79 -12.54 1.44
N VAL A 164 -16.35 -11.99 2.58
CA VAL A 164 -15.24 -12.57 3.34
C VAL A 164 -15.76 -13.70 4.22
N GLN A 165 -15.15 -14.87 4.12
CA GLN A 165 -15.57 -16.05 4.90
C GLN A 165 -15.33 -15.83 6.40
N ALA A 166 -16.36 -16.07 7.21
CA ALA A 166 -16.31 -15.89 8.66
C ALA A 166 -15.22 -16.74 9.34
N SER A 167 -14.85 -17.89 8.77
CA SER A 167 -13.76 -18.76 9.26
C SER A 167 -12.38 -18.09 9.22
N ALA A 168 -12.19 -17.08 8.37
CA ALA A 168 -10.95 -16.31 8.29
C ALA A 168 -10.91 -15.14 9.28
N LEU A 169 -12.03 -14.83 9.95
CA LEU A 169 -12.14 -13.74 10.91
C LEU A 169 -11.88 -14.20 12.35
N ARG A 170 -11.72 -13.23 13.25
CA ARG A 170 -11.63 -13.40 14.69
C ARG A 170 -12.66 -12.48 15.37
N PRO A 171 -13.10 -12.79 16.61
CA PRO A 171 -13.82 -11.82 17.41
C PRO A 171 -13.00 -10.54 17.57
N GLY A 172 -13.55 -9.40 17.14
CA GLY A 172 -12.84 -8.11 17.13
C GLY A 172 -12.11 -7.78 15.83
N SER A 173 -12.17 -8.63 14.80
CA SER A 173 -11.62 -8.32 13.47
C SER A 173 -12.17 -7.02 12.91
N ILE A 174 -11.27 -6.20 12.38
CA ILE A 174 -11.58 -4.99 11.63
C ILE A 174 -10.65 -4.98 10.42
N LEU A 175 -11.13 -5.49 9.29
CA LEU A 175 -10.33 -5.51 8.07
C LEU A 175 -10.03 -4.07 7.63
N SER A 176 -8.81 -3.82 7.18
CA SER A 176 -8.32 -2.50 6.82
C SER A 176 -7.42 -2.61 5.61
N ASP A 177 -7.62 -1.75 4.64
CA ASP A 177 -6.89 -1.66 3.37
C ASP A 177 -6.96 -2.93 2.49
N ILE A 178 -6.58 -2.79 1.21
CA ILE A 178 -6.62 -3.88 0.24
C ILE A 178 -5.53 -3.71 -0.83
N ALA A 179 -4.81 -4.79 -1.08
CA ALA A 179 -3.97 -4.93 -2.26
C ALA A 179 -4.44 -6.14 -3.07
N VAL A 180 -4.45 -6.03 -4.41
CA VAL A 180 -4.89 -7.10 -5.30
C VAL A 180 -3.86 -7.33 -6.39
N HIS A 181 -3.46 -8.59 -6.59
CA HIS A 181 -2.64 -9.01 -7.71
C HIS A 181 -3.17 -10.33 -8.30
N GLY A 182 -3.44 -10.34 -9.61
CA GLY A 182 -4.08 -11.47 -10.27
C GLY A 182 -5.44 -11.78 -9.64
N THR A 183 -5.62 -13.00 -9.15
CA THR A 183 -6.86 -13.45 -8.49
C THR A 183 -6.80 -13.40 -6.96
N THR A 184 -5.77 -12.77 -6.39
CA THR A 184 -5.53 -12.77 -4.95
C THR A 184 -5.65 -11.37 -4.37
N ALA A 185 -6.48 -11.22 -3.34
CA ALA A 185 -6.53 -10.04 -2.49
C ALA A 185 -5.81 -10.30 -1.16
N TYR A 186 -5.05 -9.30 -0.72
CA TYR A 186 -4.35 -9.25 0.56
C TYR A 186 -5.00 -8.17 1.41
N VAL A 187 -5.53 -8.55 2.57
CA VAL A 187 -6.35 -7.67 3.42
C VAL A 187 -5.89 -7.80 4.87
N PRO A 188 -5.16 -6.83 5.42
CA PRO A 188 -4.78 -6.89 6.82
C PRO A 188 -5.97 -6.66 7.75
N ASP A 189 -5.84 -7.19 8.97
CA ASP A 189 -6.81 -7.04 10.04
C ASP A 189 -6.21 -6.16 11.14
N SER A 190 -6.76 -4.96 11.25
CA SER A 190 -6.29 -3.94 12.19
C SER A 190 -6.97 -4.01 13.56
N GLY A 191 -8.00 -4.86 13.69
CA GLY A 191 -8.68 -5.13 14.95
C GLY A 191 -8.03 -6.28 15.71
N VAL A 192 -7.58 -7.30 14.97
CA VAL A 192 -6.78 -8.41 15.48
C VAL A 192 -5.65 -8.64 14.48
N ALA A 193 -4.41 -8.34 14.85
CA ALA A 193 -3.25 -8.50 13.96
C ALA A 193 -3.28 -9.81 13.15
N GLY A 194 -3.23 -9.67 11.82
CA GLY A 194 -3.22 -10.78 10.88
C GLY A 194 -3.42 -10.30 9.45
N LEU A 195 -3.30 -11.22 8.50
CA LEU A 195 -3.48 -10.98 7.08
C LEU A 195 -4.46 -12.01 6.52
N LEU A 196 -5.50 -11.55 5.83
CA LEU A 196 -6.34 -12.41 5.02
C LEU A 196 -5.79 -12.45 3.59
N VAL A 197 -5.64 -13.66 3.07
CA VAL A 197 -5.33 -13.93 1.67
C VAL A 197 -6.57 -14.56 1.06
N ILE A 198 -7.16 -13.87 0.09
CA ILE A 198 -8.48 -14.18 -0.45
C ILE A 198 -8.35 -14.45 -1.94
N ASP A 199 -8.75 -15.65 -2.35
CA ASP A 199 -8.97 -15.95 -3.77
C ASP A 199 -10.31 -15.33 -4.19
N ILE A 200 -10.26 -14.28 -5.01
CA ILE A 200 -11.43 -13.48 -5.38
C ILE A 200 -12.35 -14.18 -6.40
N ALA A 201 -11.86 -15.24 -7.05
CA ALA A 201 -12.65 -16.03 -7.99
C ALA A 201 -13.56 -17.02 -7.24
N THR A 202 -13.04 -17.63 -6.18
CA THR A 202 -13.73 -18.66 -5.38
C THR A 202 -14.31 -18.11 -4.07
N ALA A 203 -13.99 -16.88 -3.71
CA ALA A 203 -14.24 -16.27 -2.40
C ALA A 203 -13.63 -17.05 -1.22
N THR A 204 -12.60 -17.87 -1.48
CA THR A 204 -11.92 -18.62 -0.43
C THR A 204 -10.98 -17.70 0.34
N ALA A 205 -11.21 -17.53 1.64
CA ALA A 205 -10.39 -16.68 2.49
C ALA A 205 -9.60 -17.54 3.48
N ARG A 206 -8.30 -17.28 3.59
CA ARG A 206 -7.41 -17.89 4.59
C ARG A 206 -6.73 -16.81 5.41
N ARG A 207 -6.65 -17.03 6.72
CA ARG A 207 -5.95 -16.14 7.64
C ARG A 207 -4.52 -16.62 7.83
N PHE A 208 -3.60 -15.68 7.73
CA PHE A 208 -2.17 -15.82 7.85
C PHE A 208 -1.63 -14.78 8.82
N LEU A 209 -0.39 -14.99 9.28
CA LEU A 209 0.33 -14.06 10.18
C LEU A 209 -0.49 -13.68 11.43
N ASP A 210 -1.28 -14.64 11.93
CA ASP A 210 -2.21 -14.42 13.03
C ASP A 210 -1.42 -14.06 14.30
N HIS A 211 -1.68 -12.87 14.84
CA HIS A 211 -0.94 -12.27 15.97
C HIS A 211 0.58 -12.21 15.77
N HIS A 212 1.04 -12.11 14.52
CA HIS A 212 2.47 -12.00 14.24
C HIS A 212 3.04 -10.68 14.83
N PRO A 213 4.21 -10.70 15.51
CA PRO A 213 4.75 -9.52 16.22
C PRO A 213 4.92 -8.27 15.35
N ASP A 214 5.31 -8.45 14.09
CA ASP A 214 5.48 -7.34 13.13
C ASP A 214 4.17 -6.69 12.70
N LEU A 215 3.03 -7.35 12.86
CA LEU A 215 1.71 -6.82 12.52
C LEU A 215 1.00 -6.22 13.74
N ILE A 216 1.48 -6.49 14.95
CA ILE A 216 0.94 -5.97 16.20
C ILE A 216 1.42 -4.54 16.43
N ALA A 217 0.50 -3.67 16.85
CA ALA A 217 0.78 -2.30 17.28
C ALA A 217 1.57 -2.22 18.61
N SER A 218 2.88 -2.48 18.57
CA SER A 218 3.74 -2.42 19.77
C SER A 218 4.34 -1.03 20.05
N ARG A 219 4.16 -0.08 19.12
CA ARG A 219 4.68 1.28 19.18
C ARG A 219 3.54 2.29 19.06
N PRO A 220 3.61 3.43 19.77
CA PRO A 220 2.59 4.46 19.66
C PRO A 220 2.60 5.09 18.27
N ILE A 221 1.44 5.55 17.82
CA ILE A 221 1.36 6.46 16.67
C ILE A 221 1.89 7.83 17.11
N VAL A 222 2.82 8.41 16.36
CA VAL A 222 3.49 9.67 16.69
C VAL A 222 3.21 10.74 15.63
N THR A 223 2.76 11.90 16.09
CA THR A 223 2.57 13.13 15.32
C THR A 223 3.73 14.11 15.56
N PRO A 224 3.81 15.25 14.84
CA PRO A 224 4.80 16.27 15.13
C PRO A 224 4.70 16.83 16.55
N THR A 225 3.52 16.73 17.18
CA THR A 225 3.28 17.16 18.57
C THR A 225 3.52 16.06 19.62
N GLY A 226 3.87 14.84 19.19
CA GLY A 226 4.12 13.70 20.06
C GLY A 226 3.15 12.54 19.88
N PRO A 227 3.20 11.53 20.77
CA PRO A 227 2.36 10.34 20.71
C PRO A 227 0.87 10.64 20.85
N VAL A 228 0.05 9.98 20.03
CA VAL A 228 -1.42 10.06 20.09
C VAL A 228 -1.94 9.27 21.28
N ARG A 229 -2.90 9.85 22.00
CA ARG A 229 -3.59 9.20 23.12
C ARG A 229 -5.09 9.19 22.89
N ASP A 230 -5.74 8.11 23.33
CA ASP A 230 -7.19 8.00 23.36
C ASP A 230 -7.81 8.81 24.54
N ASN A 231 -9.14 8.84 24.63
CA ASN A 231 -9.86 9.51 25.72
C ASN A 231 -9.61 8.90 27.11
N THR A 232 -8.99 7.73 27.21
CA THR A 232 -8.58 7.11 28.47
C THR A 232 -7.15 7.48 28.85
N GLY A 233 -6.44 8.25 28.00
CA GLY A 233 -5.05 8.63 28.18
C GLY A 233 -4.04 7.54 27.78
N ARG A 234 -4.49 6.40 27.24
CA ARG A 234 -3.62 5.34 26.72
C ARG A 234 -3.15 5.69 25.32
N TYR A 235 -2.00 5.17 24.90
CA TYR A 235 -1.54 5.37 23.52
C TYR A 235 -2.52 4.76 22.54
N ALA A 236 -2.86 5.51 21.49
CA ALA A 236 -3.62 4.97 20.38
C ALA A 236 -2.77 3.91 19.67
N ALA A 237 -3.37 2.74 19.47
CA ALA A 237 -2.75 1.59 18.85
C ALA A 237 -3.76 0.97 17.88
N VAL A 238 -3.30 0.68 16.67
CA VAL A 238 -4.05 0.05 15.59
C VAL A 238 -3.08 -0.94 14.96
N ASP A 239 -3.47 -2.21 14.86
CA ASP A 239 -2.63 -3.24 14.25
C ASP A 239 -2.44 -2.96 12.74
N ALA A 240 -1.75 -3.85 12.02
CA ALA A 240 -1.51 -3.71 10.59
C ALA A 240 -2.79 -3.30 9.85
N SER A 241 -2.73 -2.16 9.18
CA SER A 241 -3.89 -1.52 8.50
C SER A 241 -3.53 -0.95 7.14
N MET A 242 -2.29 -1.15 6.70
CA MET A 242 -1.79 -0.68 5.41
C MET A 242 -1.14 -1.84 4.69
N VAL A 243 -1.44 -1.99 3.41
CA VAL A 243 -0.87 -3.03 2.56
C VAL A 243 -0.60 -2.49 1.15
N ALA A 244 0.51 -2.91 0.56
CA ALA A 244 0.72 -2.76 -0.87
C ALA A 244 1.38 -4.01 -1.43
N VAL A 245 1.05 -4.35 -2.67
CA VAL A 245 1.62 -5.49 -3.40
C VAL A 245 2.52 -4.99 -4.50
N SER A 246 3.64 -5.68 -4.73
CA SER A 246 4.54 -5.35 -5.82
C SER A 246 3.89 -5.56 -7.18
N PRO A 247 4.32 -4.83 -8.23
CA PRO A 247 3.71 -4.96 -9.56
C PRO A 247 3.79 -6.37 -10.15
N ASP A 248 4.82 -7.13 -9.77
CA ASP A 248 5.01 -8.54 -10.16
C ASP A 248 4.33 -9.55 -9.21
N GLY A 249 3.68 -9.07 -8.15
CA GLY A 249 3.00 -9.88 -7.15
C GLY A 249 3.92 -10.71 -6.25
N THR A 250 5.24 -10.53 -6.31
CA THR A 250 6.20 -11.38 -5.58
C THR A 250 6.32 -11.04 -4.10
N TRP A 251 6.00 -9.81 -3.70
CA TRP A 251 6.01 -9.39 -2.30
C TRP A 251 4.87 -8.44 -1.96
N ILE A 252 4.49 -8.48 -0.70
CA ILE A 252 3.66 -7.44 -0.08
C ILE A 252 4.46 -6.70 0.98
N VAL A 253 4.12 -5.44 1.19
CA VAL A 253 4.51 -4.67 2.38
C VAL A 253 3.30 -4.41 3.25
N LEU A 254 3.53 -4.42 4.56
CA LEU A 254 2.50 -4.28 5.59
C LEU A 254 3.02 -3.37 6.69
N GLN A 255 2.14 -2.53 7.24
CA GLN A 255 2.50 -1.75 8.41
C GLN A 255 1.28 -1.43 9.29
N ALA A 256 1.46 -1.56 10.60
CA ALA A 256 0.61 -0.92 11.59
C ALA A 256 1.03 0.55 11.73
N PRO A 257 0.13 1.54 11.93
CA PRO A 257 0.48 2.95 11.79
C PRO A 257 1.63 3.40 12.69
N GLY A 258 1.80 2.80 13.87
CA GLY A 258 2.92 3.07 14.78
C GLY A 258 4.17 2.21 14.58
N GLN A 259 4.10 1.13 13.81
CA GLN A 259 5.16 0.13 13.66
C GLN A 259 6.15 0.42 12.54
N TYR A 260 7.09 -0.49 12.34
CA TYR A 260 8.00 -0.50 11.19
C TYR A 260 7.36 -1.19 9.98
N LEU A 261 7.89 -0.89 8.80
CA LEU A 261 7.42 -1.46 7.55
C LEU A 261 7.97 -2.87 7.42
N SER A 262 7.06 -3.82 7.31
CA SER A 262 7.40 -5.23 7.10
C SER A 262 7.17 -5.62 5.64
N ARG A 263 7.93 -6.61 5.18
CA ARG A 263 7.84 -7.17 3.84
C ARG A 263 7.74 -8.69 3.92
N VAL A 264 6.89 -9.26 3.08
CA VAL A 264 6.61 -10.69 3.05
C VAL A 264 6.59 -11.17 1.60
N SER A 265 7.23 -12.31 1.32
CA SER A 265 7.12 -12.97 0.01
C SER A 265 5.72 -13.57 -0.14
N THR A 266 5.04 -13.37 -1.26
CA THR A 266 3.70 -13.92 -1.45
C THR A 266 3.68 -15.43 -1.65
N ALA A 267 4.81 -16.03 -2.05
CA ALA A 267 4.95 -17.47 -2.28
C ALA A 267 4.64 -18.30 -1.02
N ILE A 268 4.87 -17.74 0.18
CA ILE A 268 4.67 -18.43 1.45
C ILE A 268 3.19 -18.80 1.68
N PHE A 269 2.25 -18.08 1.07
CA PHE A 269 0.81 -18.29 1.28
C PHE A 269 0.27 -19.48 0.48
N THR A 270 1.05 -19.96 -0.47
CA THR A 270 0.72 -21.10 -1.35
C THR A 270 1.67 -22.28 -1.19
N ASP A 271 2.73 -22.13 -0.40
CA ASP A 271 3.71 -23.17 -0.15
C ASP A 271 3.09 -24.30 0.72
N PRO A 272 2.91 -25.52 0.18
CA PRO A 272 2.33 -26.63 0.93
C PRO A 272 3.28 -27.19 2.01
N ASP A 273 4.58 -26.90 1.90
CA ASP A 273 5.63 -27.47 2.73
C ASP A 273 6.10 -26.49 3.83
N ILE A 274 5.51 -25.29 3.90
CA ILE A 274 5.92 -24.27 4.86
C ILE A 274 5.62 -24.70 6.30
N THR A 275 6.65 -24.71 7.13
CA THR A 275 6.52 -25.02 8.55
C THR A 275 6.04 -23.77 9.32
N PRO A 276 5.40 -23.92 10.49
CA PRO A 276 5.04 -22.79 11.34
C PRO A 276 6.22 -21.87 11.68
N ALA A 277 7.39 -22.44 11.97
CA ALA A 277 8.59 -21.67 12.29
C ALA A 277 9.13 -20.90 11.05
N ALA A 278 9.18 -21.55 9.89
CA ALA A 278 9.58 -20.87 8.65
C ALA A 278 8.59 -19.76 8.26
N PHE A 279 7.31 -19.96 8.56
CA PHE A 279 6.27 -18.98 8.34
C PHE A 279 6.43 -17.76 9.25
N GLU A 280 6.73 -17.95 10.53
CA GLU A 280 7.02 -16.86 11.48
C GLU A 280 8.26 -16.06 11.06
N GLU A 281 9.34 -16.73 10.65
CA GLU A 281 10.57 -16.07 10.20
C GLU A 281 10.47 -15.47 8.77
N SER A 282 9.36 -15.68 8.06
CA SER A 282 9.20 -15.21 6.67
C SER A 282 8.91 -13.71 6.57
N VAL A 283 8.48 -13.09 7.67
CA VAL A 283 8.24 -11.64 7.73
C VAL A 283 9.55 -10.95 8.06
N THR A 284 9.95 -10.03 7.18
CA THR A 284 11.12 -9.21 7.40
C THR A 284 10.70 -7.80 7.75
N GLN A 285 11.10 -7.31 8.93
CA GLN A 285 11.09 -5.87 9.21
C GLN A 285 12.04 -5.14 8.25
N TRP A 286 11.50 -4.62 7.16
CA TRP A 286 12.26 -4.19 5.99
C TRP A 286 12.78 -2.76 6.13
N PHE A 287 11.97 -1.85 6.67
CA PHE A 287 12.39 -0.48 6.94
C PHE A 287 11.96 0.01 8.32
N LYS A 288 12.86 0.73 8.99
CA LYS A 288 12.54 1.47 10.22
C LYS A 288 11.77 2.76 9.90
N THR A 289 10.57 2.61 9.37
CA THR A 289 9.67 3.71 9.04
C THR A 289 9.18 4.44 10.29
N PRO A 290 8.81 5.74 10.13
CA PRO A 290 8.11 6.50 11.16
C PRO A 290 6.65 6.04 11.25
N SER A 291 5.82 6.79 11.98
CA SER A 291 4.38 6.54 11.93
C SER A 291 3.82 6.92 10.56
N LEU A 292 3.11 5.99 9.93
CA LEU A 292 2.54 6.18 8.61
C LEU A 292 1.04 6.41 8.69
N GLY A 293 0.53 7.23 7.77
CA GLY A 293 -0.90 7.42 7.55
C GLY A 293 -1.41 6.69 6.31
N GLY A 294 -0.52 6.29 5.40
CA GLY A 294 -0.85 5.45 4.25
C GLY A 294 0.35 5.23 3.33
N MET A 295 0.19 4.32 2.37
CA MET A 295 1.24 3.99 1.39
C MET A 295 0.65 3.55 0.06
N THR A 296 1.43 3.63 -1.01
CA THR A 296 1.07 3.11 -2.33
C THR A 296 2.32 2.67 -3.10
N ILE A 297 2.17 1.76 -4.04
CA ILE A 297 3.26 1.32 -4.94
C ILE A 297 2.88 1.72 -6.36
N ASP A 298 3.81 2.39 -7.05
CA ASP A 298 3.66 2.70 -8.46
C ASP A 298 3.95 1.47 -9.34
N ASN A 299 3.56 1.53 -10.61
CA ASN A 299 3.77 0.47 -11.59
C ASN A 299 5.25 0.14 -11.82
N ASP A 300 6.17 1.08 -11.56
CA ASP A 300 7.62 0.86 -11.63
C ASP A 300 8.20 0.17 -10.38
N GLY A 301 7.35 -0.11 -9.37
CA GLY A 301 7.70 -0.72 -8.11
C GLY A 301 8.23 0.26 -7.05
N THR A 302 8.20 1.56 -7.31
CA THR A 302 8.54 2.59 -6.33
C THR A 302 7.45 2.64 -5.27
N LEU A 303 7.84 2.42 -4.01
CA LEU A 303 6.97 2.54 -2.86
C LEU A 303 6.95 4.00 -2.38
N TYR A 304 5.77 4.57 -2.20
CA TYR A 304 5.55 5.89 -1.62
C TYR A 304 4.80 5.76 -0.30
N TRP A 305 5.15 6.57 0.68
CA TRP A 305 4.40 6.61 1.94
C TRP A 305 4.30 8.00 2.56
N ALA A 306 3.24 8.16 3.33
CA ALA A 306 2.89 9.38 4.04
C ALA A 306 3.32 9.28 5.51
N ASP A 307 4.35 10.04 5.89
CA ASP A 307 4.88 10.10 7.26
C ASP A 307 4.12 11.14 8.09
N ILE A 308 3.38 10.64 9.08
CA ILE A 308 2.66 11.45 10.06
C ILE A 308 3.63 12.20 10.97
N THR A 309 4.69 11.53 11.42
CA THR A 309 5.60 12.03 12.46
C THR A 309 6.28 13.33 12.05
N THR A 310 6.66 13.46 10.78
CA THR A 310 7.34 14.65 10.27
C THR A 310 6.53 15.47 9.27
N SER A 311 5.29 15.08 8.96
CA SER A 311 4.49 15.70 7.90
C SER A 311 5.21 15.68 6.55
N SER A 312 5.60 14.47 6.12
CA SER A 312 6.42 14.27 4.92
C SER A 312 5.83 13.22 3.97
N ILE A 313 6.18 13.34 2.69
CA ILE A 313 6.03 12.26 1.71
C ILE A 313 7.41 11.72 1.36
N LEU A 314 7.56 10.40 1.41
CA LEU A 314 8.80 9.71 1.13
C LEU A 314 8.60 8.68 0.02
N SER A 315 9.68 8.31 -0.65
CA SER A 315 9.67 7.20 -1.60
C SER A 315 10.89 6.31 -1.48
N TYR A 316 10.74 5.08 -1.96
CA TYR A 316 11.80 4.09 -2.01
C TYR A 316 11.69 3.27 -3.29
N THR A 317 12.68 3.43 -4.17
CA THR A 317 12.68 2.80 -5.48
C THR A 317 13.13 1.34 -5.44
N THR A 318 12.84 0.59 -6.50
CA THR A 318 13.35 -0.78 -6.70
C THR A 318 14.88 -0.85 -6.74
N GLY A 319 15.53 0.24 -7.17
CA GLY A 319 16.98 0.46 -7.11
C GLY A 319 17.54 0.70 -5.70
N ARG A 320 16.70 0.60 -4.66
CA ARG A 320 17.05 0.80 -3.25
C ARG A 320 17.46 2.23 -2.88
N VAL A 321 16.88 3.21 -3.57
CA VAL A 321 17.18 4.63 -3.32
C VAL A 321 16.06 5.26 -2.50
N PRO A 322 16.30 5.59 -1.21
CA PRO A 322 15.36 6.31 -0.38
C PRO A 322 15.35 7.80 -0.70
N ARG A 323 14.16 8.41 -0.74
CA ARG A 323 13.96 9.84 -0.98
C ARG A 323 13.00 10.43 0.04
N ARG A 324 13.31 11.62 0.53
CA ARG A 324 12.35 12.48 1.24
C ARG A 324 11.89 13.54 0.26
N LEU A 325 10.74 13.31 -0.36
CA LEU A 325 10.26 14.15 -1.46
C LEU A 325 9.91 15.53 -0.93
N ILE A 326 9.10 15.59 0.12
CA ILE A 326 8.71 16.84 0.75
C ILE A 326 8.51 16.68 2.25
N THR A 327 8.75 17.76 2.99
CA THR A 327 8.33 17.95 4.39
C THR A 327 7.59 19.27 4.47
N ASP A 328 6.32 19.25 4.85
CA ASP A 328 5.49 20.46 4.89
C ASP A 328 4.45 20.37 6.02
N PRO A 329 4.38 21.35 6.95
CA PRO A 329 3.45 21.32 8.09
C PRO A 329 1.96 21.35 7.69
N ARG A 330 1.65 21.67 6.42
CA ARG A 330 0.29 21.55 5.88
C ARG A 330 -0.17 20.09 5.77
N LEU A 331 0.74 19.13 5.69
CA LEU A 331 0.46 17.70 5.68
C LEU A 331 0.20 17.20 7.10
N GLN A 332 -0.92 17.61 7.68
CA GLN A 332 -1.35 17.14 9.00
C GLN A 332 -2.02 15.77 8.88
N TRP A 333 -1.32 14.73 9.36
CA TRP A 333 -1.73 13.34 9.19
C TRP A 333 -2.01 13.00 7.72
N PRO A 334 -0.99 13.01 6.86
CA PRO A 334 -1.17 12.65 5.47
C PRO A 334 -1.52 11.16 5.36
N THR A 335 -2.55 10.81 4.60
CA THR A 335 -3.07 9.43 4.50
C THR A 335 -2.65 8.76 3.18
N THR A 336 -3.36 7.75 2.71
CA THR A 336 -2.99 6.94 1.53
C THR A 336 -2.89 7.80 0.27
N PRO A 337 -1.67 7.95 -0.29
CA PRO A 337 -1.46 8.75 -1.49
C PRO A 337 -1.88 8.00 -2.75
N GLY A 338 -2.28 8.76 -3.78
CA GLY A 338 -2.59 8.26 -5.11
C GLY A 338 -1.68 8.87 -6.17
N LEU A 339 -1.34 8.09 -7.20
CA LEU A 339 -0.47 8.50 -8.31
C LEU A 339 -1.29 8.58 -9.60
N ASP A 340 -1.06 9.60 -10.40
CA ASP A 340 -1.73 9.74 -11.71
C ASP A 340 -1.00 9.04 -12.85
N GLY A 341 0.25 8.59 -12.62
CA GLY A 341 1.12 8.04 -13.67
C GLY A 341 1.70 9.10 -14.61
N HIS A 342 1.51 10.38 -14.31
CA HIS A 342 1.97 11.54 -15.08
C HIS A 342 2.86 12.49 -14.27
N GLY A 343 3.43 11.98 -13.17
CA GLY A 343 4.40 12.71 -12.35
C GLY A 343 3.76 13.50 -11.20
N HIS A 344 2.52 13.20 -10.81
CA HIS A 344 1.88 13.83 -9.67
C HIS A 344 1.47 12.78 -8.63
N LEU A 345 1.67 13.14 -7.36
CA LEU A 345 1.16 12.41 -6.21
C LEU A 345 0.11 13.27 -5.52
N TYR A 346 -1.04 12.67 -5.24
CA TYR A 346 -2.14 13.29 -4.51
C TYR A 346 -2.22 12.70 -3.11
N VAL A 347 -2.43 13.54 -2.09
CA VAL A 347 -2.50 13.07 -0.70
C VAL A 347 -3.43 13.96 0.12
N SER A 348 -4.29 13.34 0.93
CA SER A 348 -5.16 14.06 1.87
C SER A 348 -4.42 14.39 3.16
N ALA A 349 -4.53 15.63 3.64
CA ALA A 349 -4.12 16.02 4.99
C ALA A 349 -5.31 15.88 5.95
N SER A 350 -5.55 14.65 6.40
CA SER A 350 -6.84 14.21 6.94
C SER A 350 -7.08 14.54 8.40
N GLN A 351 -6.03 14.98 9.13
CA GLN A 351 -6.14 15.33 10.54
C GLN A 351 -6.76 14.20 11.39
N LEU A 352 -6.46 12.92 11.13
CA LEU A 352 -7.20 11.80 11.74
C LEU A 352 -7.11 11.77 13.27
N ASN A 353 -6.04 12.30 13.87
CA ASN A 353 -5.93 12.50 15.32
C ASN A 353 -6.99 13.46 15.92
N HIS A 354 -7.60 14.29 15.09
CA HIS A 354 -8.69 15.19 15.46
C HIS A 354 -10.08 14.57 15.20
N SER A 355 -10.15 13.37 14.62
CA SER A 355 -11.40 12.61 14.50
C SER A 355 -11.70 11.84 15.80
N THR A 356 -12.94 11.37 15.95
CA THR A 356 -13.33 10.52 17.08
C THR A 356 -12.73 9.10 16.99
N ALA A 357 -12.24 8.69 15.82
CA ALA A 357 -11.69 7.35 15.56
C ALA A 357 -10.44 7.04 16.40
N PHE A 358 -9.62 8.06 16.66
CA PHE A 358 -8.39 7.94 17.45
C PHE A 358 -8.57 8.39 18.91
N GLY A 359 -9.82 8.37 19.37
CA GLY A 359 -10.16 8.46 20.77
C GLY A 359 -10.40 9.87 21.31
N ALA A 360 -10.43 10.91 20.48
CA ALA A 360 -10.93 12.21 20.93
C ALA A 360 -12.40 12.09 21.41
N PRO A 361 -12.79 12.74 22.52
CA PRO A 361 -14.18 12.68 23.03
C PRO A 361 -15.18 13.32 22.05
N SER A 362 -14.71 14.24 21.22
CA SER A 362 -15.42 14.87 20.12
C SER A 362 -14.45 15.19 18.99
N ALA A 363 -14.94 15.28 17.76
CA ALA A 363 -14.13 15.74 16.64
C ALA A 363 -13.65 17.19 16.87
N THR A 364 -12.39 17.47 16.54
CA THR A 364 -11.76 18.80 16.61
C THR A 364 -11.12 19.19 15.26
N ILE A 365 -11.65 18.62 14.18
CA ILE A 365 -11.20 18.87 12.81
C ILE A 365 -11.26 20.37 12.52
N THR A 366 -10.15 20.92 12.02
CA THR A 366 -10.12 22.28 11.48
C THR A 366 -10.41 22.21 9.99
N TRP A 367 -11.61 22.63 9.59
CA TRP A 367 -12.00 22.67 8.18
C TRP A 367 -11.35 23.85 7.44
N PRO A 368 -11.05 23.70 6.13
CA PRO A 368 -11.30 22.52 5.31
C PRO A 368 -10.22 21.43 5.41
N ILE A 369 -10.60 20.17 5.17
CA ILE A 369 -9.66 19.10 4.82
C ILE A 369 -9.19 19.35 3.39
N THR A 370 -7.89 19.22 3.14
CA THR A 370 -7.28 19.54 1.84
C THR A 370 -6.58 18.30 1.28
N ILE A 371 -6.87 17.97 0.03
CA ILE A 371 -6.02 17.11 -0.79
C ILE A 371 -5.01 18.00 -1.47
N TYR A 372 -3.73 17.65 -1.34
CA TYR A 372 -2.63 18.32 -2.00
C TYR A 372 -2.16 17.51 -3.20
N GLU A 373 -1.76 18.21 -4.25
CA GLU A 373 -0.99 17.69 -5.36
C GLU A 373 0.49 18.03 -5.13
N LEU A 374 1.34 17.01 -5.26
CA LEU A 374 2.79 17.12 -5.24
C LEU A 374 3.32 16.78 -6.63
N THR A 375 3.95 17.75 -7.29
CA THR A 375 4.70 17.48 -8.52
C THR A 375 5.96 16.70 -8.17
N LEU A 376 6.06 15.46 -8.65
CA LEU A 376 7.20 14.58 -8.40
C LEU A 376 8.44 15.05 -9.18
N PRO A 377 9.65 14.78 -8.68
CA PRO A 377 10.87 15.12 -9.40
C PRO A 377 10.96 14.33 -10.71
N THR A 378 11.23 15.01 -11.81
CA THR A 378 11.47 14.38 -13.12
C THR A 378 12.87 13.76 -13.24
N THR A 379 13.78 14.13 -12.34
CA THR A 379 15.10 13.54 -12.25
C THR A 379 15.04 12.15 -11.60
N PRO A 380 15.74 11.15 -12.19
CA PRO A 380 15.95 9.87 -11.54
C PRO A 380 16.55 10.07 -10.13
N PRO A 381 16.34 9.13 -9.20
CA PRO A 381 17.01 9.16 -7.92
C PRO A 381 18.53 9.31 -8.11
N PRO A 382 19.23 10.11 -7.28
CA PRO A 382 20.69 10.17 -7.34
C PRO A 382 21.25 8.76 -7.15
N GLY A 383 22.10 8.33 -8.10
CA GLY A 383 22.70 6.99 -8.16
C GLY A 383 23.87 6.78 -7.21
#